data_AF-A0A0F9DFK4-F1
#
_entry.id   AF-A0A0F9DFK4-F1
#
_cell.length_a   1.000
_cell.length_b   1.000
_cell.length_c   1.000
_cell.angle_alpha   90.00
_cell.angle_beta   90.00
_cell.angle_gamma   90.00
#
_symmetry.space_group_name_H-M   'P 1'
#
loop_
_entity.id
_entity.type
_entity.pdbx_description
1 polymer ?
#
loop_
_entity_poly.entity_id
_entity_poly.type
_entity_poly.pdbx_seq_one_letter_code
_entity_poly.pdbx_strand_id
1 'polypeptide(L)' 'MPEKLIKVNTFIGVYYIKAKKKRYQGRPDKCFYITYKINNPKKKIREKIGWASEGYTAQLASYARSCQGRTDQKNSSWQ' A
#
# COMPACT_ATOMS: atom_id res chain seq x y z
N MET A 1 8.65 -1.84 19.43
CA MET A 1 7.60 -0.80 19.26
C MET A 1 7.12 -0.85 17.82
N PRO A 2 5.83 -1.11 17.55
CA PRO A 2 5.28 -1.06 16.20
C PRO A 2 5.33 0.38 15.68
N GLU A 3 5.86 0.57 14.47
CA GLU A 3 5.94 1.89 13.86
C GLU A 3 4.54 2.35 13.43
N LYS A 4 4.22 3.62 13.69
CA LYS A 4 2.89 4.19 13.45
C LYS A 4 2.62 4.26 11.94
N LEU A 5 1.51 3.64 11.49
CA LEU A 5 1.00 3.81 10.14
C LEU A 5 0.52 5.26 9.97
N ILE A 6 1.11 5.99 9.03
CA ILE A 6 0.71 7.35 8.69
C ILE A 6 -0.08 7.31 7.39
N LYS A 7 -1.30 7.86 7.39
CA LYS A 7 -2.13 7.97 6.19
C LYS A 7 -1.58 9.04 5.27
N VAL A 8 -1.47 8.77 3.97
CA VAL A 8 -1.20 9.80 2.97
C VAL A 8 -2.49 10.57 2.70
N ASN A 9 -2.49 11.88 2.92
CA ASN A 9 -3.73 12.66 2.78
C ASN A 9 -4.17 12.79 1.30
N THR A 10 -3.20 12.85 0.38
CA THR A 10 -3.43 12.99 -1.06
C THR A 10 -3.94 11.71 -1.73
N PHE A 11 -3.63 10.53 -1.18
CA PHE A 11 -3.98 9.25 -1.78
C PHE A 11 -4.78 8.39 -0.80
N ILE A 12 -6.07 8.21 -1.11
CA ILE A 12 -6.98 7.42 -0.29
C ILE A 12 -6.47 5.97 -0.23
N GLY A 13 -6.45 5.38 0.96
CA GLY A 13 -6.06 3.98 1.17
C GLY A 13 -4.56 3.69 1.01
N VAL A 14 -3.74 4.72 0.83
CA VAL A 14 -2.28 4.60 0.89
C VAL A 14 -1.80 5.04 2.27
N TYR A 15 -0.96 4.21 2.87
CA TYR A 15 -0.34 4.44 4.15
C TYR A 15 1.17 4.28 4.00
N TYR A 16 1.91 4.88 4.91
CA TYR A 16 3.33 4.64 5.00
C TYR A 16 3.78 4.52 6.44
N ILE A 17 4.87 3.79 6.62
CA ILE A 17 5.59 3.66 7.87
C ILE A 17 6.95 4.33 7.69
N LYS A 18 7.37 5.13 8.67
CA LYS A 18 8.72 5.69 8.70
C LYS A 18 9.62 4.76 9.53
N ALA A 19 10.65 4.19 8.91
CA ALA A 19 11.65 3.42 9.65
C ALA A 19 12.45 4.33 10.57
N LYS A 20 12.58 3.95 11.84
CA LYS A 20 13.45 4.67 12.79
C LYS A 20 14.93 4.40 12.56
N LYS A 21 15.28 3.17 12.14
CA LYS A 21 16.67 2.70 12.02
C LYS A 21 17.24 2.76 10.60
N LYS A 22 16.41 2.55 9.57
CA LYS A 22 16.84 2.70 8.16
C LYS A 22 16.68 4.15 7.72
N ARG A 23 17.80 4.79 7.41
CA ARG A 23 17.86 6.10 6.77
C ARG A 23 18.34 5.90 5.34
N TYR A 24 17.61 6.43 4.38
CA TYR A 24 17.98 6.46 2.98
C TYR A 24 18.19 7.92 2.58
N GLN A 25 19.39 8.24 2.08
CA GLN A 25 19.78 9.60 1.68
C GLN A 25 19.54 10.65 2.78
N GLY A 26 19.91 10.34 4.04
CA GLY A 26 19.73 11.23 5.19
C GLY A 26 18.29 11.39 5.69
N ARG A 27 17.30 10.81 5.00
CA ARG A 27 15.89 10.82 5.40
C ARG A 27 15.48 9.45 5.97
N PRO A 28 14.59 9.39 6.97
CA PRO A 28 14.04 8.11 7.43
C PRO A 28 13.29 7.45 6.27
N ASP A 29 13.60 6.17 6.04
CA ASP A 29 13.02 5.41 4.94
C ASP A 29 11.51 5.27 5.13
N LYS A 30 10.76 5.28 4.03
CA LYS A 30 9.29 5.23 4.05
C LYS A 30 8.85 3.92 3.40
N CYS A 31 8.29 3.01 4.17
CA CYS A 31 7.67 1.80 3.64
C CYS A 31 6.21 2.09 3.30
N PHE A 32 5.82 1.91 2.04
CA PHE A 32 4.45 2.14 1.58
C PHE A 32 3.60 0.87 1.70
N TYR A 33 2.38 1.07 2.18
CA TYR A 33 1.35 0.06 2.33
C TYR A 33 0.09 0.54 1.64
N ILE A 34 -0.60 -0.36 0.96
CA ILE A 34 -1.97 -0.13 0.51
C ILE A 34 -2.94 -0.93 1.35
N THR A 35 -4.12 -0.36 1.53
CA THR A 35 -5.25 -1.11 2.07
C THR A 35 -6.39 -1.09 1.09
N TYR A 36 -6.87 -2.28 0.76
CA TYR A 36 -8.06 -2.47 -0.05
C TYR A 36 -9.02 -3.43 0.67
N LYS A 37 -10.28 -3.35 0.29
CA LYS A 37 -11.33 -4.24 0.77
C LYS A 37 -11.64 -5.17 -0.38
N ILE A 38 -11.57 -6.48 -0.14
CA ILE A 38 -12.10 -7.47 -1.07
C ILE A 38 -13.58 -7.65 -0.74
N ASN A 39 -14.44 -7.66 -1.76
CA ASN A 39 -15.89 -7.76 -1.53
C ASN A 39 -16.32 -9.19 -1.20
N ASN A 40 -15.52 -10.20 -1.53
CA ASN A 40 -15.73 -11.60 -1.17
C ASN A 40 -14.39 -12.31 -0.84
N PRO A 41 -14.04 -12.60 0.43
CA PRO A 41 -14.68 -12.25 1.70
C PRO A 41 -14.39 -10.81 2.15
N LYS A 42 -15.25 -10.22 2.99
CA LYS A 42 -15.13 -8.87 3.60
C LYS A 42 -13.88 -8.74 4.51
N LYS A 43 -12.69 -8.84 3.94
CA LYS A 43 -11.41 -8.72 4.62
C LYS A 43 -10.72 -7.45 4.15
N LYS A 44 -10.24 -6.67 5.13
CA LYS A 44 -9.37 -5.53 4.86
C LYS A 44 -7.94 -6.06 4.77
N ILE A 45 -7.44 -6.17 3.54
CA ILE A 45 -6.05 -6.58 3.32
C ILE A 45 -5.16 -5.35 3.42
N ARG A 46 -4.01 -5.53 4.07
CA ARG A 46 -2.91 -4.55 4.09
C ARG A 46 -1.75 -5.19 3.38
N GLU A 47 -1.40 -4.65 2.22
CA GLU A 47 -0.32 -5.18 1.41
C GLU A 47 0.87 -4.24 1.51
N LYS A 48 2.04 -4.82 1.77
CA LYS A 48 3.31 -4.10 1.74
C LYS A 48 3.74 -4.01 0.28
N ILE A 49 3.83 -2.80 -0.24
CA ILE A 49 4.25 -2.57 -1.63
C ILE A 49 5.77 -2.55 -1.71
N GLY A 50 6.41 -1.77 -0.85
CA GLY A 50 7.85 -1.58 -0.93
C GLY A 50 8.36 -0.37 -0.19
N TRP A 51 9.68 -0.22 -0.19
CA TRP A 51 10.38 0.90 0.43
C TRP A 51 10.57 2.05 -0.56
N ALA A 52 10.56 3.28 -0.04
CA ALA A 52 10.94 4.45 -0.82
C ALA A 52 12.39 4.39 -1.30
N SER A 53 13.27 3.69 -0.57
CA SER A 53 14.65 3.42 -1.00
C SER A 53 14.76 2.59 -2.27
N GLU A 54 13.75 1.77 -2.58
CA GLU A 54 13.69 0.97 -3.81
C GLU A 54 13.03 1.75 -4.98
N GLY A 55 12.65 3.02 -4.77
CA GLY A 55 11.99 3.85 -5.77
C GLY A 55 10.45 3.80 -5.73
N TYR A 56 9.86 3.14 -4.74
CA TYR A 56 8.40 3.12 -4.59
C TYR A 56 7.87 4.47 -4.12
N THR A 57 6.84 4.95 -4.80
CA THR A 57 6.18 6.23 -4.50
C THR A 57 4.72 6.03 -4.11
N ALA A 58 4.13 7.04 -3.43
CA ALA A 58 2.72 7.03 -3.07
C ALA A 58 1.79 6.96 -4.31
N GLN A 59 2.23 7.52 -5.44
CA GLN A 59 1.51 7.47 -6.70
C GLN A 59 1.52 6.06 -7.30
N LEU A 60 2.67 5.39 -7.31
CA LEU A 60 2.78 3.99 -7.76
C LEU A 60 1.92 3.06 -6.87
N ALA A 61 1.94 3.28 -5.56
CA ALA A 61 1.09 2.57 -4.60
C ALA A 61 -0.41 2.77 -4.91
N SER A 62 -0.83 4.01 -5.18
CA SER A 62 -2.21 4.33 -5.55
C SER A 62 -2.62 3.67 -6.87
N TYR A 63 -1.71 3.64 -7.85
CA TYR A 63 -1.94 2.99 -9.13
C TYR A 63 -2.09 1.46 -8.96
N ALA A 64 -1.18 0.82 -8.22
CA ALA A 64 -1.25 -0.61 -7.89
C ALA A 64 -2.58 -0.98 -7.21
N ARG A 65 -3.01 -0.16 -6.24
CA ARG A 65 -4.33 -0.32 -5.60
C ARG A 65 -5.48 -0.25 -6.61
N SER A 66 -5.43 0.72 -7.52
CA SER A 66 -6.48 0.89 -8.54
C SER A 66 -6.50 -0.27 -9.54
N CYS A 67 -5.34 -0.83 -9.89
CA CYS A 67 -5.24 -2.00 -10.77
C CYS A 67 -5.77 -3.26 -10.07
N GLN A 68 -5.37 -3.52 -8.82
CA GLN A 68 -5.77 -4.72 -8.07
C GLN A 68 -7.26 -4.77 -7.76
N GLY A 69 -7.89 -3.61 -7.49
CA GLY A 69 -9.34 -3.52 -7.33
C GLY A 69 -10.14 -3.85 -8.60
N ARG A 70 -9.52 -3.84 -9.78
CA ARG A 70 -10.15 -4.23 -11.06
C ARG A 70 -9.97 -5.72 -11.38
N THR A 71 -8.88 -6.35 -10.90
CA THR A 71 -8.60 -7.77 -11.18
C THR A 71 -9.55 -8.71 -10.43
N ASP A 72 -10.10 -8.30 -9.29
CA ASP A 72 -11.09 -9.06 -8.51
C ASP A 72 -12.43 -9.30 -9.27
N GLN A 73 -12.68 -8.56 -10.35
CA GLN A 73 -13.93 -8.67 -11.13
C GLN A 73 -13.90 -9.77 -12.22
N LYS A 74 -12.78 -10.48 -12.39
CA LYS A 74 -12.60 -11.50 -13.46
C LYS A 74 -12.73 -12.96 -13.01
N ASN A 75 -13.26 -13.26 -11.83
CA ASN A 75 -13.54 -14.64 -11.44
C ASN A 75 -14.99 -14.86 -10.99
N SER A 76 -15.94 -14.42 -11.81
CA SER A 76 -17.35 -14.79 -11.74
C SER A 76 -17.92 -14.92 -13.14
N SER A 77 -17.35 -15.82 -13.93
CA SER A 77 -18.00 -16.36 -15.13
C SER A 77 -17.22 -17.61 -15.53
N TRP A 78 -17.68 -18.76 -15.05
CA TRP A 78 -17.67 -20.11 -15.65
C TRP A 78 -18.47 -21.01 -14.70
N GLN A 79 -19.78 -20.95 -14.87
CA GLN A 79 -20.65 -22.12 -14.73
C GLN A 79 -20.57 -22.91 -16.04
#